data_AF-A0A7C5BFY2-F1
#
_entry.id   AF-A0A7C5BFY2-F1
#
_cell.length_a   1.000
_cell.length_b   1.000
_cell.length_c   1.000
_cell.angle_alpha   90.00
_cell.angle_beta   90.00
_cell.angle_gamma   90.00
#
_symmetry.space_group_name_H-M   'P 1'
#
loop_
_entity.id
_entity.type
_entity.pdbx_description
1 polymer ?
#
loop_
_entity_poly.entity_id
_entity_poly.type
_entity_poly.pdbx_seq_one_letter_code
_entity_poly.pdbx_strand_id
1 'polypeptide(L)'
;MLLRSKNNEFKNYFYFLNRNTNIETMYNSLMLFKTKFEKEKNLNKPFYLMINDLIYMLIQEKAERFLENINFIEIVENEFGGQSTKSYNIFNYNITPELAKFILETHYNTIPKGGYIVKDLYVDIYEEILKKTINLTLSYTDLNNYFSYYIKEKGYYNIYNIMKYILKYIK
;
A
#
# COMPACT_ATOMS: atom_id res chain seq x y z
N MET A 1 19.43 -1.98 1.53
CA MET A 1 18.85 -0.62 1.57
C MET A 1 18.42 -0.28 0.16
N LEU A 2 17.41 0.56 0.00
CA LEU A 2 16.92 1.05 -1.28
C LEU A 2 16.99 2.58 -1.27
N LEU A 3 17.52 3.17 -2.34
CA LEU A 3 17.63 4.62 -2.49
C LEU A 3 16.32 5.18 -3.06
N ARG A 4 15.77 6.23 -2.45
CA ARG A 4 14.58 6.93 -2.98
C ARG A 4 14.74 8.44 -2.90
N SER A 5 14.16 9.14 -3.88
CA SER A 5 14.01 10.58 -3.85
C SER A 5 12.65 10.98 -3.27
N LYS A 6 12.65 11.76 -2.19
CA LYS A 6 11.46 12.40 -1.63
C LYS A 6 11.74 13.89 -1.56
N ASN A 7 10.90 14.72 -2.20
CA ASN A 7 11.10 16.17 -2.28
C ASN A 7 12.49 16.58 -2.81
N ASN A 8 12.98 15.93 -3.86
CA ASN A 8 14.32 16.12 -4.45
C ASN A 8 15.52 15.75 -3.55
N GLU A 9 15.30 15.13 -2.39
CA GLU A 9 16.37 14.58 -1.55
C GLU A 9 16.43 13.06 -1.67
N PHE A 10 17.64 12.52 -1.93
CA PHE A 10 17.87 11.09 -1.90
C PHE A 10 18.13 10.62 -0.47
N LYS A 11 17.34 9.66 0.00
CA LYS A 11 17.54 9.02 1.31
C LYS A 11 17.62 7.50 1.15
N ASN A 12 18.34 6.86 2.06
CA ASN A 12 18.35 5.41 2.19
C ASN A 12 17.12 4.96 2.97
N TYR A 13 16.40 4.01 2.40
CA TYR A 13 15.26 3.36 3.02
C TYR A 13 15.59 1.88 3.27
N PHE A 14 15.31 1.42 4.48
CA PHE A 14 15.30 -0.01 4.79
C PHE A 14 13.86 -0.45 5.02
N TYR A 15 13.45 -1.49 4.31
CA TYR A 15 12.13 -2.07 4.44
C TYR A 15 12.24 -3.46 5.04
N PHE A 16 11.33 -3.74 5.95
CA PHE A 16 11.21 -5.05 6.57
C PHE A 16 9.75 -5.44 6.69
N LEU A 17 9.48 -6.71 6.41
CA LEU A 17 8.18 -7.32 6.53
C LEU A 17 8.24 -8.34 7.67
N ASN A 18 7.66 -7.98 8.81
CA ASN A 18 7.52 -8.91 9.92
C ASN A 18 6.24 -9.71 9.73
N ARG A 19 6.35 -11.03 9.57
CA ARG A 19 5.23 -11.96 9.44
C ARG A 19 5.36 -13.00 10.56
N ASN A 20 4.24 -13.53 11.02
CA ASN A 20 4.25 -14.69 11.92
C ASN A 20 4.57 -15.98 11.13
N THR A 21 5.78 -16.08 10.60
CA THR A 21 6.26 -17.17 9.74
C THR A 21 7.74 -17.47 9.98
N ASN A 22 8.30 -18.45 9.30
CA ASN A 22 9.71 -18.81 9.43
C ASN A 22 10.64 -17.77 8.74
N ILE A 23 11.92 -17.76 9.16
CA ILE A 23 12.93 -16.80 8.68
C ILE A 23 13.15 -16.90 7.17
N GLU A 24 13.09 -18.10 6.60
CA GLU A 24 13.27 -18.34 5.16
C GLU A 24 12.17 -17.64 4.34
N THR A 25 10.91 -17.80 4.74
CA THR A 25 9.77 -17.12 4.12
C THR A 25 9.87 -15.60 4.25
N MET A 26 10.33 -15.09 5.40
CA MET A 26 10.56 -13.66 5.59
C MET A 26 11.66 -13.12 4.66
N TYR A 27 12.78 -13.84 4.52
CA TYR A 27 13.87 -13.49 3.63
C TYR A 27 13.45 -13.49 2.16
N ASN A 28 12.72 -14.52 1.74
CA ASN A 28 12.20 -14.63 0.37
C ASN A 28 11.22 -13.49 0.04
N SER A 29 10.34 -13.14 0.98
CA SER A 29 9.42 -11.99 0.84
C SER A 29 10.19 -10.69 0.61
N LEU A 30 11.25 -10.45 1.39
CA LEU A 30 12.09 -9.26 1.27
C LEU A 30 12.82 -9.19 -0.08
N MET A 31 13.35 -10.32 -0.56
CA MET A 31 14.08 -10.36 -1.84
C MET A 31 13.15 -10.18 -3.05
N LEU A 32 11.94 -10.72 -3.00
CA LEU A 32 10.92 -10.48 -4.01
C LEU A 32 10.55 -9.00 -4.07
N PHE A 33 10.29 -8.38 -2.92
CA PHE A 33 10.00 -6.95 -2.81
C PHE A 33 11.13 -6.09 -3.40
N LYS A 34 12.38 -6.34 -3.01
CA LYS A 34 13.55 -5.62 -3.56
C LYS A 34 13.64 -5.75 -5.07
N THR A 35 13.49 -6.97 -5.58
CA THR A 35 13.58 -7.25 -7.02
C THR A 35 12.52 -6.49 -7.81
N LYS A 36 11.27 -6.42 -7.29
CA LYS A 36 10.19 -5.67 -7.94
C LYS A 36 10.38 -4.17 -7.80
N PHE A 37 10.82 -3.70 -6.64
CA PHE A 37 11.17 -2.31 -6.41
C PHE A 37 12.25 -1.81 -7.39
N GLU A 38 13.29 -2.59 -7.63
CA GLU A 38 14.37 -2.25 -8.57
C GLU A 38 13.91 -2.28 -10.03
N LYS A 39 12.96 -3.16 -10.38
CA LYS A 39 12.35 -3.23 -11.72
C LYS A 39 11.44 -2.04 -11.99
N GLU A 40 10.66 -1.60 -11.00
CA GLU A 40 9.78 -0.45 -11.11
C GLU A 40 10.54 0.83 -10.75
N LYS A 41 11.34 1.34 -11.71
CA LYS A 41 12.28 2.47 -11.63
C LYS A 41 11.74 3.82 -11.08
N ASN A 42 10.51 3.92 -10.58
CA ASN A 42 9.84 5.20 -10.33
C ASN A 42 8.85 5.21 -9.15
N LEU A 43 9.15 4.56 -8.03
CA LEU A 43 8.17 4.44 -6.94
C LEU A 43 8.52 5.22 -5.68
N ASN A 44 7.84 6.37 -5.59
CA ASN A 44 7.44 6.95 -4.32
C ASN A 44 6.31 6.18 -3.61
N LYS A 45 6.03 4.93 -4.00
CA LYS A 45 4.93 4.10 -3.45
C LYS A 45 5.41 2.69 -3.05
N PRO A 46 6.35 2.57 -2.09
CA PRO A 46 6.84 1.26 -1.63
C PRO A 46 5.74 0.43 -0.94
N PHE A 47 4.78 1.09 -0.31
CA PHE A 47 3.64 0.46 0.34
C PHE A 47 2.83 -0.38 -0.66
N TYR A 48 2.57 0.17 -1.85
CA TYR A 48 1.86 -0.51 -2.93
C TYR A 48 2.55 -1.80 -3.36
N LEU A 49 3.85 -1.71 -3.68
CA LEU A 49 4.62 -2.88 -4.12
C LEU A 49 4.60 -3.98 -3.06
N MET A 50 4.83 -3.59 -1.80
CA MET A 50 4.86 -4.55 -0.72
C MET A 50 3.51 -5.26 -0.54
N ILE A 51 2.41 -4.51 -0.53
CA ILE A 51 1.07 -5.11 -0.37
C ILE A 51 0.75 -6.05 -1.51
N ASN A 52 1.07 -5.69 -2.76
CA ASN A 52 0.81 -6.57 -3.91
C ASN A 52 1.59 -7.87 -3.82
N ASP A 53 2.85 -7.78 -3.42
CA ASP A 53 3.73 -8.93 -3.29
C ASP A 53 3.22 -9.89 -2.25
N LEU A 54 2.84 -9.32 -1.12
CA LEU A 54 2.27 -10.05 -0.01
C LEU A 54 0.98 -10.75 -0.43
N ILE A 55 0.05 -10.02 -1.06
CA ILE A 55 -1.23 -10.59 -1.51
C ILE A 55 -1.01 -11.70 -2.54
N TYR A 56 -0.08 -11.50 -3.48
CA TYR A 56 0.29 -12.52 -4.45
C TYR A 56 0.82 -13.78 -3.77
N MET A 57 1.74 -13.63 -2.81
CA MET A 57 2.29 -14.76 -2.05
C MET A 57 1.24 -15.51 -1.25
N LEU A 58 0.40 -14.79 -0.51
CA LEU A 58 -0.65 -15.37 0.33
C LEU A 58 -1.62 -16.25 -0.48
N ILE A 59 -1.92 -15.85 -1.72
CA ILE A 59 -2.83 -16.59 -2.60
C ILE A 59 -2.12 -17.78 -3.25
N GLN A 60 -0.86 -17.62 -3.67
CA GLN A 60 -0.07 -18.73 -4.24
C GLN A 60 0.18 -19.84 -3.22
N GLU A 61 0.39 -19.50 -1.95
CA GLU A 61 0.58 -20.46 -0.87
C GLU A 61 -0.72 -21.22 -0.51
N LYS A 62 -1.85 -20.93 -1.18
CA LYS A 62 -3.19 -21.52 -0.93
C LYS A 62 -3.51 -21.61 0.56
N ALA A 63 -3.16 -20.56 1.30
CA ALA A 63 -3.16 -20.63 2.73
C ALA A 63 -4.62 -20.51 3.22
N GLU A 64 -5.30 -21.65 3.32
CA GLU A 64 -6.71 -21.78 3.72
C GLU A 64 -6.94 -21.39 5.20
N ARG A 65 -5.87 -21.14 5.97
CA ARG A 65 -5.92 -20.92 7.43
C ARG A 65 -4.85 -19.95 7.99
N PHE A 66 -4.54 -18.85 7.32
CA PHE A 66 -3.63 -17.85 7.90
C PHE A 66 -4.37 -16.56 8.26
N LEU A 67 -4.15 -16.06 9.48
CA LEU A 67 -4.46 -14.70 9.88
C LEU A 67 -3.12 -14.07 10.21
N GLU A 68 -2.51 -13.44 9.21
CA GLU A 68 -1.16 -12.90 9.37
C GLU A 68 -1.22 -11.46 9.88
N ASN A 69 -0.64 -11.26 11.06
CA ASN A 69 -0.23 -9.95 11.52
C ASN A 69 1.07 -9.60 10.79
N ILE A 70 0.99 -8.56 9.98
CA ILE A 70 2.06 -8.11 9.11
C ILE A 70 2.49 -6.73 9.55
N ASN A 71 3.74 -6.59 9.98
CA ASN A 71 4.30 -5.28 10.29
C ASN A 71 5.26 -4.88 9.18
N PHE A 72 4.87 -3.89 8.40
CA PHE A 72 5.75 -3.21 7.46
C PHE A 72 6.51 -2.12 8.19
N ILE A 73 7.82 -2.26 8.23
CA ILE A 73 8.71 -1.29 8.87
C ILE A 73 9.49 -0.59 7.77
N GLU A 74 9.34 0.73 7.67
CA GLU A 74 10.15 1.61 6.83
C GLU A 74 11.07 2.41 7.74
N ILE A 75 12.39 2.24 7.57
CA ILE A 75 13.39 3.02 8.29
C ILE A 75 14.04 3.99 7.29
N VAL A 76 14.05 5.27 7.66
CA VAL A 76 14.65 6.35 6.88
C VAL A 76 15.90 6.85 7.60
N GLU A 77 17.04 6.84 6.91
CA GLU A 77 18.23 7.53 7.39
C GLU A 77 18.04 9.04 7.23
N ASN A 78 18.16 9.80 8.33
CA ASN A 78 18.18 11.25 8.30
C ASN A 78 19.62 11.76 8.47
N GLU A 79 20.02 12.69 7.61
CA GLU A 79 21.25 13.47 7.75
C GLU A 79 20.95 14.73 8.57
N PHE A 80 20.78 14.59 9.89
CA PHE A 80 20.91 15.74 10.79
C PHE A 80 22.24 15.61 11.54
N GLY A 81 23.05 16.66 11.44
CA GLY A 81 24.49 16.66 11.72
C GLY A 81 24.90 15.94 13.01
N GLY A 82 25.91 15.08 12.88
CA GLY A 82 26.69 14.53 14.00
C GLY A 82 26.11 13.33 14.75
N GLN A 83 24.79 13.07 14.69
CA GLN A 83 24.18 11.88 15.26
C GLN A 83 23.13 11.31 14.30
N SER A 84 23.45 10.16 13.69
CA SER A 84 22.57 9.44 12.77
C SER A 84 21.29 9.00 13.51
N THR A 85 20.27 9.84 13.51
CA THR A 85 18.95 9.51 14.07
C THR A 85 18.13 8.81 12.99
N LYS A 86 17.99 7.49 13.13
CA LYS A 86 17.12 6.69 12.27
C LYS A 86 15.67 6.95 12.66
N SER A 87 14.88 7.53 11.76
CA SER A 87 13.42 7.60 11.92
C SER A 87 12.80 6.31 11.38
N TYR A 88 11.84 5.74 12.10
CA TYR A 88 11.13 4.54 11.67
C TYR A 88 9.62 4.80 11.59
N ASN A 89 9.01 4.38 10.49
CA ASN A 89 7.57 4.25 10.33
C ASN A 89 7.23 2.77 10.44
N ILE A 90 6.32 2.41 11.34
CA ILE A 90 5.79 1.06 11.45
C ILE A 90 4.34 1.11 11.02
N PHE A 91 4.00 0.29 10.04
CA PHE A 91 2.65 0.11 9.55
C PHE A 91 2.23 -1.35 9.82
N ASN A 92 1.24 -1.53 10.67
CA ASN A 92 0.77 -2.85 11.07
C ASN A 92 -0.56 -3.13 10.37
N TYR A 93 -0.65 -4.30 9.74
CA TYR A 93 -1.78 -4.72 8.94
C TYR A 93 -2.13 -6.17 9.25
N ASN A 94 -3.42 -6.44 9.36
CA ASN A 94 -3.93 -7.81 9.49
C ASN A 94 -4.56 -8.18 8.17
N ILE A 95 -3.98 -9.15 7.45
CA ILE A 95 -4.50 -9.56 6.15
C ILE A 95 -5.04 -10.97 6.27
N THR A 96 -6.35 -11.10 6.10
CA THR A 96 -7.04 -12.39 6.04
C THR A 96 -7.01 -12.95 4.62
N PRO A 97 -7.26 -14.27 4.42
CA PRO A 97 -7.32 -14.86 3.10
C PRO A 97 -8.43 -14.25 2.24
N GLU A 98 -9.57 -13.92 2.85
CA GLU A 98 -10.71 -13.27 2.17
C GLU A 98 -10.33 -11.88 1.68
N LEU A 99 -9.64 -11.10 2.51
CA LEU A 99 -9.17 -9.76 2.16
C LEU A 99 -8.12 -9.82 1.04
N ALA A 100 -7.15 -10.73 1.14
CA ALA A 100 -6.14 -10.93 0.08
C ALA A 100 -6.82 -11.32 -1.24
N LYS A 101 -7.76 -12.27 -1.21
CA LYS A 101 -8.53 -12.71 -2.38
C LYS A 101 -9.34 -11.56 -2.97
N PHE A 102 -10.05 -10.79 -2.14
CA PHE A 102 -10.80 -9.62 -2.57
C PHE A 102 -9.91 -8.63 -3.30
N ILE A 103 -8.74 -8.30 -2.73
CA ILE A 103 -7.81 -7.35 -3.33
C ILE A 103 -7.26 -7.89 -4.65
N LEU A 104 -6.86 -9.17 -4.75
CA LEU A 104 -6.37 -9.76 -5.99
C LEU A 104 -7.43 -9.75 -7.10
N GLU A 105 -8.66 -10.18 -6.81
CA GLU A 105 -9.76 -10.19 -7.77
C GLU A 105 -10.13 -8.80 -8.27
N THR A 106 -9.90 -7.77 -7.45
CA THR A 106 -10.22 -6.39 -7.80
C THR A 106 -9.02 -5.64 -8.41
N HIS A 107 -7.82 -6.19 -8.34
CA HIS A 107 -6.55 -5.49 -8.47
C HIS A 107 -6.28 -4.82 -9.81
N TYR A 108 -6.43 -5.56 -10.91
CA TYR A 108 -5.71 -5.19 -12.14
C TYR A 108 -6.52 -4.28 -13.07
N ASN A 109 -7.84 -4.47 -13.12
CA ASN A 109 -8.71 -3.77 -14.06
C ASN A 109 -9.88 -3.01 -13.41
N THR A 110 -10.04 -3.10 -12.08
CA THR A 110 -11.20 -2.53 -11.38
C THR A 110 -10.86 -1.56 -10.25
N ILE A 111 -9.60 -1.49 -9.78
CA ILE A 111 -9.26 -0.48 -8.76
C ILE A 111 -9.21 0.91 -9.43
N PRO A 112 -9.83 1.93 -8.81
CA PRO A 112 -9.78 3.29 -9.29
C PRO A 112 -8.35 3.79 -9.44
N LYS A 113 -8.02 4.30 -10.63
CA LYS A 113 -6.77 5.01 -10.90
C LYS A 113 -7.00 6.51 -10.83
N GLY A 114 -5.94 7.25 -10.49
CA GLY A 114 -5.95 8.71 -10.43
C GLY A 114 -5.81 9.24 -9.01
N GLY A 115 -6.35 10.42 -8.76
CA GLY A 115 -6.19 11.07 -7.46
C GLY A 115 -6.98 12.36 -7.35
N TYR A 116 -6.80 13.06 -6.24
CA TYR A 116 -7.42 14.35 -6.01
C TYR A 116 -6.46 15.28 -5.26
N ILE A 117 -6.72 16.59 -5.35
CA ILE A 117 -5.89 17.59 -4.68
C ILE A 117 -6.61 18.12 -3.45
N VAL A 118 -5.96 18.03 -2.28
CA VAL A 118 -6.40 18.69 -1.04
C VAL A 118 -5.25 19.50 -0.47
N LYS A 119 -5.47 20.81 -0.30
CA LYS A 119 -4.47 21.73 0.28
C LYS A 119 -3.10 21.58 -0.40
N ASP A 120 -3.09 21.59 -1.74
CA ASP A 120 -1.92 21.44 -2.61
C ASP A 120 -1.19 20.09 -2.53
N LEU A 121 -1.78 19.10 -1.85
CA LEU A 121 -1.28 17.73 -1.81
C LEU A 121 -2.09 16.85 -2.78
N TYR A 122 -1.38 16.22 -3.72
CA TYR A 122 -1.94 15.15 -4.54
C TYR A 122 -2.09 13.90 -3.68
N VAL A 123 -3.33 13.42 -3.57
CA VAL A 123 -3.66 12.14 -2.94
C VAL A 123 -3.93 11.12 -4.03
N ASP A 124 -3.17 10.03 -4.02
CA ASP A 124 -3.40 8.91 -4.91
C ASP A 124 -4.55 8.05 -4.39
N ILE A 125 -5.64 7.98 -5.16
CA ILE A 125 -6.87 7.34 -4.69
C ILE A 125 -6.72 5.83 -4.59
N TYR A 126 -5.87 5.24 -5.42
CA TYR A 126 -5.59 3.82 -5.38
C TYR A 126 -4.92 3.48 -4.05
N GLU A 127 -3.88 4.22 -3.67
CA GLU A 127 -3.14 4.02 -2.41
C GLU A 127 -4.04 4.23 -1.19
N GLU A 128 -4.86 5.28 -1.20
CA GLU A 128 -5.79 5.57 -0.11
C GLU A 128 -6.84 4.48 0.06
N ILE A 129 -7.51 4.07 -1.02
CA ILE A 129 -8.53 3.02 -0.99
C ILE A 129 -7.92 1.71 -0.52
N LEU A 130 -6.77 1.30 -1.06
CA LEU A 130 -6.10 0.06 -0.66
C LEU A 130 -5.75 0.08 0.84
N LYS A 131 -5.21 1.19 1.35
CA LYS A 131 -4.90 1.35 2.77
C LYS A 131 -6.15 1.25 3.63
N LYS A 132 -7.25 1.90 3.24
CA LYS A 132 -8.53 1.85 3.97
C LYS A 132 -9.17 0.46 3.93
N THR A 133 -9.07 -0.24 2.80
CA THR A 133 -9.50 -1.63 2.62
C THR A 133 -8.77 -2.56 3.60
N ILE A 134 -7.45 -2.45 3.68
CA ILE A 134 -6.63 -3.30 4.55
C ILE A 134 -6.88 -3.00 6.03
N ASN A 135 -7.07 -1.72 6.37
CA ASN A 135 -7.35 -1.30 7.73
C ASN A 135 -8.80 -1.53 8.17
N LEU A 136 -9.65 -2.08 7.29
CA LEU A 136 -11.08 -2.25 7.54
C LEU A 136 -11.83 -0.95 7.86
N THR A 137 -11.38 0.16 7.29
CA THR A 137 -11.94 1.51 7.52
C THR A 137 -12.63 2.10 6.30
N LEU A 138 -12.65 1.40 5.16
CA LEU A 138 -13.29 1.89 3.95
C LEU A 138 -14.81 1.86 4.10
N SER A 139 -15.47 2.99 3.88
CA SER A 139 -16.87 3.21 4.27
C SER A 139 -17.67 4.01 3.23
N TYR A 140 -18.99 4.10 3.42
CA TYR A 140 -19.85 4.97 2.61
C TYR A 140 -19.49 6.46 2.73
N THR A 141 -18.91 6.87 3.86
CA THR A 141 -18.40 8.24 4.02
C THR A 141 -17.28 8.53 3.03
N ASP A 142 -16.40 7.56 2.77
CA ASP A 142 -15.34 7.69 1.78
C ASP A 142 -15.91 7.81 0.37
N LEU A 143 -16.91 7.00 0.04
CA LEU A 143 -17.62 7.11 -1.23
C LEU A 143 -18.23 8.51 -1.42
N ASN A 144 -18.89 9.06 -0.39
CA ASN A 144 -19.46 10.41 -0.44
C ASN A 144 -18.39 11.49 -0.62
N ASN A 145 -17.22 11.33 0.02
CA ASN A 145 -16.08 12.23 -0.16
C ASN A 145 -15.57 12.19 -1.61
N TYR A 146 -15.42 11.00 -2.19
CA TYR A 146 -14.99 10.86 -3.58
C TYR A 146 -16.01 11.45 -4.56
N PHE A 147 -17.31 11.23 -4.35
CA PHE A 147 -18.33 11.93 -5.13
C PHE A 147 -18.22 13.45 -5.01
N SER A 148 -18.01 13.96 -3.80
CA SER A 148 -17.86 15.39 -3.55
C SER A 148 -16.64 15.99 -4.25
N TYR A 149 -15.50 15.29 -4.26
CA TYR A 149 -14.30 15.74 -4.98
C TYR A 149 -14.47 15.68 -6.49
N TYR A 150 -15.16 14.65 -7.01
CA TYR A 150 -15.49 14.52 -8.43
C TYR A 150 -16.38 15.67 -8.91
N ILE A 151 -17.46 15.98 -8.19
CA ILE A 151 -18.39 17.07 -8.53
C ILE A 151 -17.72 18.44 -8.46
N LYS A 152 -16.78 18.63 -7.52
CA LYS A 152 -16.02 19.89 -7.37
C LYS A 152 -14.85 20.01 -8.35
N GLU A 153 -14.73 19.11 -9.32
CA GLU A 153 -13.63 19.04 -10.29
C GLU A 153 -12.23 18.96 -9.65
N LYS A 154 -12.16 18.45 -8.41
CA LYS A 154 -10.90 18.22 -7.67
C LYS A 154 -10.39 16.79 -7.81
N GLY A 155 -11.21 15.88 -8.36
CA GLY A 155 -10.91 14.47 -8.56
C GLY A 155 -10.62 14.13 -10.02
N TYR A 156 -9.44 13.58 -10.27
CA TYR A 156 -8.98 13.09 -11.56
C TYR A 156 -9.04 11.57 -11.58
N TYR A 157 -10.24 11.01 -11.52
CA TYR A 157 -10.47 9.56 -11.48
C TYR A 157 -11.84 9.19 -12.02
N ASN A 158 -12.06 7.90 -12.25
CA ASN A 158 -13.37 7.37 -12.64
C ASN A 158 -14.21 7.05 -11.40
N ILE A 159 -15.23 7.87 -11.11
CA ILE A 159 -16.12 7.71 -9.96
C ILE A 159 -16.94 6.41 -9.99
N TYR A 160 -17.29 5.92 -11.18
CA TYR A 160 -18.01 4.66 -11.33
C TYR A 160 -17.17 3.47 -10.85
N ASN A 161 -15.88 3.46 -11.15
CA ASN A 161 -14.96 2.42 -10.66
C ASN A 161 -14.83 2.47 -9.13
N ILE A 162 -14.79 3.68 -8.54
CA ILE A 162 -14.72 3.87 -7.08
C ILE A 162 -15.98 3.29 -6.43
N MET A 163 -17.14 3.68 -6.93
CA MET A 163 -18.42 3.19 -6.45
C MET A 163 -18.49 1.66 -6.53
N LYS A 164 -18.12 1.07 -7.68
CA LYS A 164 -18.14 -0.38 -7.85
C LYS A 164 -17.21 -1.10 -6.86
N TYR A 165 -16.01 -0.55 -6.62
CA TYR A 165 -15.07 -1.12 -5.66
C TYR A 165 -15.61 -1.06 -4.23
N ILE A 166 -16.03 0.13 -3.77
CA ILE A 166 -16.49 0.34 -2.41
C ILE A 166 -17.76 -0.47 -2.12
N LEU A 167 -18.71 -0.51 -3.06
CA LEU A 167 -19.93 -1.33 -2.92
C LEU A 167 -19.64 -2.84 -2.92
N LYS A 168 -18.61 -3.30 -3.65
CA LYS A 168 -18.18 -4.71 -3.58
C LYS A 168 -17.54 -5.02 -2.21
N TYR A 169 -16.86 -4.04 -1.61
CA TYR A 169 -16.14 -4.18 -0.34
C TYR A 169 -17.07 -4.17 0.88
N ILE A 170 -17.99 -3.20 0.98
CA ILE A 170 -18.83 -2.98 2.18
C ILE A 170 -19.95 -4.03 2.36
N LYS A 171 -20.15 -4.90 1.36
CA LYS A 171 -21.24 -5.88 1.33
C LYS A 171 -21.41 -6.69 2.61
#